data_AF-A0A9E2H9V3-F1
#
_entry.id   AF-A0A9E2H9V3-F1
#
_cell.length_a   1.000
_cell.length_b   1.000
_cell.length_c   1.000
_cell.angle_alpha   90.00
_cell.angle_beta   90.00
_cell.angle_gamma   90.00
#
_symmetry.space_group_name_H-M   'P 1'
#
loop_
_entity.id
_entity.type
_entity.pdbx_description
1 polymer ?
#
loop_
_entity_poly.entity_id
_entity_poly.type
_entity_poly.pdbx_seq_one_letter_code
_entity_poly.pdbx_strand_id
1 'polypeptide(L)'
;AFTMKHTASFVHAGKDTSPLFTVRVSGPKAPGAFKVFLMYRPEMEVKENIGVNFIRQEAPLGEDALDDYEVWLTPYAAGKKLDYYFRAELPDSTLLAILPENAESNDETLPFRFEGIPPAWLVIVQYGFMVAALFTASLLLFSAFGLTANTPTIKLFSKQVLWTTVFLVLGAGLFHIWLARIVHDGLGWGGWPIGKFSLVDTVAQIAMLYWIVLTILLKGSVFAGRESCNLVSVGTARMLGIVGYILVVVILVVLQFLA
;
A
#
# COMPACT_ATOMS: atom_id res chain seq x y z
N ALA A 1 0.34 -28.45 -22.39
CA ALA A 1 0.62 -27.03 -22.69
C ALA A 1 1.69 -26.55 -21.72
N PHE A 2 2.51 -25.56 -22.10
CA PHE A 2 3.39 -24.88 -21.15
C PHE A 2 2.56 -23.87 -20.36
N THR A 3 2.82 -23.75 -19.06
CA THR A 3 2.21 -22.75 -18.18
C THR A 3 3.30 -22.04 -17.39
N MET A 4 3.20 -20.72 -17.29
CA MET A 4 4.16 -19.91 -16.53
C MET A 4 3.45 -19.21 -15.37
N LYS A 5 4.08 -19.23 -14.20
CA LYS A 5 3.65 -18.46 -13.01
C LYS A 5 4.87 -17.71 -12.49
N HIS A 6 4.72 -16.43 -12.22
CA HIS A 6 5.84 -15.63 -11.72
C HIS A 6 5.57 -15.11 -10.31
N THR A 7 6.65 -14.88 -9.59
CA THR A 7 6.69 -14.14 -8.33
C THR A 7 7.86 -13.18 -8.42
N ALA A 8 7.62 -11.91 -8.13
CA ALA A 8 8.67 -10.91 -7.98
C ALA A 8 8.79 -10.59 -6.49
N SER A 9 9.98 -10.76 -5.93
CA SER A 9 10.26 -10.36 -4.56
C SER A 9 10.53 -8.86 -4.54
N PHE A 10 9.67 -8.10 -3.86
CA PHE A 10 9.88 -6.66 -3.69
C PHE A 10 11.13 -6.42 -2.84
N VAL A 11 12.01 -5.56 -3.32
CA VAL A 11 13.24 -5.21 -2.60
C VAL A 11 13.34 -3.70 -2.53
N HIS A 12 13.57 -3.20 -1.31
CA HIS A 12 13.76 -1.78 -1.08
C HIS A 12 15.08 -1.29 -1.70
N ALA A 13 15.00 -0.37 -2.66
CA ALA A 13 16.08 0.41 -3.23
C ALA A 13 16.92 1.07 -2.12
N GLY A 14 18.19 0.68 -2.03
CA GLY A 14 19.17 1.22 -1.07
C GLY A 14 19.82 0.18 -0.17
N LYS A 15 19.30 -1.06 -0.13
CA LYS A 15 20.14 -2.21 0.19
C LYS A 15 20.74 -2.62 -1.15
N ASP A 16 22.02 -3.00 -1.22
CA ASP A 16 22.72 -3.46 -2.44
C ASP A 16 22.13 -4.77 -3.04
N THR A 17 20.88 -5.05 -2.75
CA THR A 17 20.10 -6.20 -3.15
C THR A 17 19.38 -5.87 -4.45
N SER A 18 19.82 -6.53 -5.52
CA SER A 18 19.10 -6.62 -6.79
C SER A 18 17.74 -7.29 -6.55
N PRO A 19 16.61 -6.83 -7.12
CA PRO A 19 15.37 -7.59 -7.01
C PRO A 19 15.48 -8.92 -7.75
N LEU A 20 14.94 -9.95 -7.13
CA LEU A 20 14.87 -11.30 -7.68
C LEU A 20 13.50 -11.51 -8.32
N PHE A 21 13.54 -11.86 -9.60
CA PHE A 21 12.38 -12.25 -10.38
C PHE A 21 12.45 -13.76 -10.57
N THR A 22 11.43 -14.47 -10.09
CA THR A 22 11.33 -15.93 -10.22
C THR A 22 10.14 -16.25 -11.12
N VAL A 23 10.36 -17.12 -12.10
CA VAL A 23 9.29 -17.65 -12.94
C VAL A 23 9.35 -19.18 -12.94
N ARG A 24 8.24 -19.78 -12.52
CA ARG A 24 8.03 -21.22 -12.57
C ARG A 24 7.46 -21.58 -13.94
N VAL A 25 8.12 -22.49 -14.64
CA VAL A 25 7.67 -22.98 -15.95
C VAL A 25 7.31 -24.46 -15.82
N SER A 26 6.05 -24.81 -16.05
CA SER A 26 5.59 -26.20 -16.07
C SER A 26 5.21 -26.59 -17.49
N GLY A 27 5.70 -27.74 -17.97
CA GLY A 27 5.43 -28.18 -19.35
C GLY A 27 5.91 -29.60 -19.66
N PRO A 28 5.66 -30.08 -20.88
CA PRO A 28 5.98 -31.45 -21.29
C PRO A 28 7.47 -31.70 -21.56
N LYS A 29 8.29 -30.65 -21.65
CA LYS A 29 9.75 -30.78 -21.85
C LYS A 29 10.46 -30.71 -20.51
N ALA A 30 11.55 -31.47 -20.39
CA ALA A 30 12.41 -31.43 -19.22
C ALA A 30 12.99 -30.02 -18.99
N PRO A 31 13.19 -29.60 -17.74
CA PRO A 31 13.93 -28.38 -17.43
C PRO A 31 15.28 -28.32 -18.13
N GLY A 32 15.66 -27.14 -18.60
CA GLY A 32 16.91 -26.93 -19.35
C GLY A 32 16.86 -27.30 -20.84
N ALA A 33 15.79 -27.94 -21.32
CA ALA A 33 15.57 -28.13 -22.77
C ALA A 33 15.11 -26.84 -23.49
N PHE A 34 14.88 -25.78 -22.72
CA PHE A 34 14.46 -24.45 -23.17
C PHE A 34 15.12 -23.39 -22.28
N LYS A 35 15.19 -22.17 -22.80
CA LYS A 35 15.69 -21.00 -22.11
C LYS A 35 14.55 -20.08 -21.73
N VAL A 36 14.68 -19.39 -20.61
CA VAL A 36 13.72 -18.41 -20.14
C VAL A 36 14.39 -17.04 -20.13
N PHE A 37 13.66 -16.03 -20.60
CA PHE A 37 14.14 -14.66 -20.68
C PHE A 37 13.17 -13.74 -19.98
N LEU A 38 13.73 -12.82 -19.20
CA LEU A 38 13.06 -11.61 -18.75
C LEU A 38 13.30 -10.51 -19.79
N MET A 39 12.20 -9.98 -20.30
CA MET A 39 12.18 -8.84 -21.20
C MET A 39 11.72 -7.65 -20.37
N TYR A 40 12.56 -6.64 -20.21
CA TYR A 40 12.20 -5.48 -19.39
C TYR A 40 12.59 -4.14 -20.02
N ARG A 41 11.86 -3.10 -19.67
CA ARG A 41 12.08 -1.73 -20.11
C ARG A 41 11.89 -0.78 -18.93
N PRO A 42 12.94 -0.10 -18.44
CA PRO A 42 12.77 0.92 -17.42
C PRO A 42 11.99 2.11 -18.00
N GLU A 43 11.06 2.66 -17.21
CA GLU A 43 10.34 3.88 -17.55
C GLU A 43 11.33 5.05 -17.51
N MET A 44 11.88 5.41 -18.67
CA MET A 44 12.72 6.60 -18.80
C MET A 44 11.85 7.85 -18.85
N GLU A 45 12.30 8.92 -18.17
CA GLU A 45 11.70 10.24 -18.31
C GLU A 45 11.88 10.71 -19.76
N VAL A 46 10.82 10.56 -20.56
CA VAL A 46 10.82 10.83 -21.99
C VAL A 46 11.17 12.30 -22.24
N LYS A 47 12.32 12.56 -22.87
CA LYS A 47 12.48 13.74 -23.73
C LYS A 47 12.44 13.43 -25.21
N GLU A 48 12.66 12.19 -25.67
CA GLU A 48 12.55 11.87 -27.10
C GLU A 48 12.01 10.44 -27.29
N ASN A 49 11.03 10.30 -28.20
CA ASN A 49 10.45 9.06 -28.70
C ASN A 49 11.48 8.26 -29.50
N ILE A 50 12.54 7.78 -28.85
CA ILE A 50 13.41 6.76 -29.41
C ILE A 50 12.81 5.44 -28.95
N GLY A 51 12.41 4.57 -29.89
CA GLY A 51 11.85 3.25 -29.58
C GLY A 51 12.82 2.43 -28.74
N VAL A 52 12.67 2.50 -27.42
CA VAL A 52 13.49 1.73 -26.48
C VAL A 52 13.00 0.29 -26.55
N ASN A 53 13.75 -0.54 -27.26
CA ASN A 53 13.54 -1.99 -27.29
C ASN A 53 13.66 -2.57 -25.87
N PHE A 54 12.88 -3.59 -25.58
CA PHE A 54 13.03 -4.35 -24.32
C PHE A 54 14.45 -4.91 -24.21
N ILE A 55 15.04 -4.73 -23.04
CA ILE A 55 16.30 -5.36 -22.66
C ILE A 55 16.00 -6.84 -22.41
N ARG A 56 16.75 -7.72 -23.06
CA ARG A 56 16.64 -9.17 -22.93
C ARG A 56 17.69 -9.66 -21.93
N GLN A 57 17.24 -10.35 -20.88
CA GLN A 57 18.12 -10.99 -19.90
C GLN A 57 17.72 -12.45 -19.71
N GLU A 58 18.69 -13.36 -19.79
CA GLU A 58 18.45 -14.79 -19.54
C GLU A 58 18.23 -15.02 -18.05
N ALA A 59 17.19 -15.78 -17.71
CA ALA A 59 16.93 -16.27 -16.37
C ALA A 59 17.51 -17.69 -16.27
N PRO A 60 18.64 -17.91 -15.58
CA PRO A 60 19.14 -19.26 -15.31
C PRO A 60 18.16 -20.08 -14.47
N LEU A 61 18.31 -21.40 -14.51
CA LEU A 61 17.59 -22.31 -13.63
C LEU A 61 18.08 -22.12 -12.18
N GLY A 62 17.15 -21.99 -11.24
CA GLY A 62 17.44 -21.84 -9.82
C GLY A 62 18.06 -23.12 -9.23
N GLU A 63 18.89 -22.95 -8.20
CA GLU A 63 19.61 -24.06 -7.57
C GLU A 63 18.67 -24.97 -6.75
N ASP A 64 17.60 -24.41 -6.19
CA ASP A 64 16.73 -25.08 -5.21
C ASP A 64 15.49 -25.74 -5.82
N ALA A 65 15.08 -25.35 -7.02
CA ALA A 65 13.85 -25.85 -7.66
C ALA A 65 14.04 -26.05 -9.17
N LEU A 66 13.88 -27.31 -9.59
CA LEU A 66 14.13 -27.75 -10.97
C LEU A 66 13.23 -27.09 -12.04
N ASP A 67 12.18 -26.38 -11.65
CA ASP A 67 11.24 -25.71 -12.58
C ASP A 67 11.24 -24.18 -12.44
N ASP A 68 12.05 -23.63 -11.52
CA ASP A 68 12.10 -22.21 -11.22
C ASP A 68 13.29 -21.57 -11.91
N TYR A 69 13.03 -20.49 -12.65
CA TYR A 69 14.05 -19.70 -13.33
C TYR A 69 14.16 -18.35 -12.65
N GLU A 70 15.39 -17.93 -12.37
CA GLU A 70 15.70 -16.82 -11.50
C GLU A 70 16.55 -15.78 -12.21
N VAL A 71 16.19 -14.51 -12.08
CA VAL A 71 16.96 -13.41 -12.65
C VAL A 71 17.04 -12.23 -11.69
N TRP A 72 18.27 -11.76 -11.52
CA TRP A 72 18.58 -10.58 -10.72
C TRP A 72 18.65 -9.36 -11.63
N LEU A 73 17.81 -8.36 -11.39
CA LEU A 73 17.90 -7.08 -12.10
C LEU A 73 18.81 -6.10 -11.37
N THR A 74 19.53 -5.27 -12.12
CA THR A 74 20.25 -4.14 -11.51
C THR A 74 19.26 -3.24 -10.77
N PRO A 75 19.52 -2.85 -9.52
CA PRO A 75 18.63 -1.98 -8.77
C PRO A 75 18.60 -0.59 -9.42
N TYR A 76 17.39 -0.02 -9.53
CA TYR A 76 17.19 1.38 -9.93
C TYR A 76 16.82 2.25 -8.72
N ALA A 77 16.83 3.57 -8.92
CA ALA A 77 16.39 4.52 -7.90
C ALA A 77 14.92 4.26 -7.48
N ALA A 78 14.62 4.60 -6.22
CA ALA A 78 13.26 4.49 -5.67
C ALA A 78 12.23 5.22 -6.57
N GLY A 79 11.02 4.67 -6.64
CA GLY A 79 9.91 5.20 -7.44
C GLY A 79 10.00 4.94 -8.95
N LYS A 80 11.16 4.54 -9.49
CA LYS A 80 11.26 4.15 -10.89
C LYS A 80 10.39 2.93 -11.16
N LYS A 81 9.69 2.95 -12.30
CA LYS A 81 8.91 1.81 -12.78
C LYS A 81 9.68 1.11 -13.90
N LEU A 82 9.42 -0.18 -14.04
CA LEU A 82 9.82 -0.97 -15.18
C LEU A 82 8.62 -1.75 -15.67
N ASP A 83 8.50 -1.87 -16.97
CA ASP A 83 7.57 -2.79 -17.61
C ASP A 83 8.34 -4.06 -17.95
N TYR A 84 7.75 -5.23 -17.72
CA TYR A 84 8.39 -6.49 -18.07
C TYR A 84 7.41 -7.57 -18.50
N TYR A 85 7.96 -8.59 -19.16
CA TYR A 85 7.28 -9.84 -19.45
C TYR A 85 8.31 -10.98 -19.50
N PHE A 86 7.83 -12.22 -19.38
CA PHE A 86 8.67 -13.41 -19.53
C PHE A 86 8.37 -14.11 -20.84
N ARG A 87 9.42 -14.67 -21.46
CA ARG A 87 9.30 -15.55 -22.62
C ARG A 87 10.16 -16.79 -22.46
N ALA A 88 9.61 -17.94 -22.80
CA ALA A 88 10.31 -19.21 -22.85
C ALA A 88 10.54 -19.61 -24.31
N GLU A 89 11.76 -19.98 -24.66
CA GLU A 89 12.17 -20.31 -26.03
C GLU A 89 12.99 -21.58 -26.08
N LEU A 90 12.92 -22.27 -27.21
CA LEU A 90 13.89 -23.32 -27.54
C LEU A 90 15.25 -22.73 -27.96
N PRO A 91 16.32 -23.55 -28.01
CA PRO A 91 17.63 -23.11 -28.48
C PRO A 91 17.64 -22.53 -29.90
N ASP A 92 16.65 -22.88 -30.73
CA ASP A 92 16.44 -22.36 -32.08
C ASP A 92 15.61 -21.07 -32.11
N SER A 93 15.36 -20.44 -30.95
CA SER A 93 14.51 -19.26 -30.77
C SER A 93 13.02 -19.45 -31.06
N THR A 94 12.55 -20.70 -31.17
CA THR A 94 11.11 -20.98 -31.24
C THR A 94 10.44 -20.63 -29.91
N LEU A 95 9.44 -19.75 -29.95
CA LEU A 95 8.65 -19.35 -28.79
C LEU A 95 7.80 -20.52 -28.28
N LEU A 96 7.92 -20.85 -26.99
CA LEU A 96 7.13 -21.88 -26.32
C LEU A 96 5.97 -21.30 -25.52
N ALA A 97 6.23 -20.22 -24.80
CA ALA A 97 5.25 -19.55 -23.94
C ALA A 97 5.68 -18.10 -23.67
N ILE A 98 4.70 -17.24 -23.39
CA ILE A 98 4.90 -15.84 -23.00
C ILE A 98 3.96 -15.49 -21.83
N LEU A 99 4.42 -14.64 -20.91
CA LEU A 99 3.64 -14.19 -19.75
C LEU A 99 3.81 -12.67 -19.59
N PRO A 100 2.73 -11.88 -19.78
CA PRO A 100 1.36 -12.28 -20.12
C PRO A 100 1.23 -12.80 -21.57
N GLU A 101 0.17 -13.56 -21.87
CA GLU A 101 -0.01 -14.30 -23.13
C GLU A 101 0.01 -13.42 -24.40
N ASN A 102 -0.31 -12.13 -24.28
CA ASN A 102 -0.38 -11.18 -25.40
C ASN A 102 0.70 -10.07 -25.35
N ALA A 103 1.80 -10.30 -24.63
CA ALA A 103 2.78 -9.23 -24.40
C ALA A 103 3.37 -8.63 -25.68
N GLU A 104 3.62 -9.44 -26.72
CA GLU A 104 4.20 -8.96 -27.99
C GLU A 104 3.17 -8.39 -28.98
N SER A 105 1.89 -8.79 -28.89
CA SER A 105 0.84 -8.37 -29.82
C SER A 105 0.12 -7.09 -29.38
N ASN A 106 -0.07 -6.90 -28.08
CA ASN A 106 -0.84 -5.79 -27.50
C ASN A 106 0.00 -4.83 -26.65
N ASP A 107 1.33 -5.00 -26.58
CA ASP A 107 2.20 -4.29 -25.62
C ASP A 107 1.73 -4.49 -24.15
N GLU A 108 1.12 -5.66 -23.86
CA GLU A 108 0.68 -6.03 -22.52
C GLU A 108 1.87 -6.40 -21.66
N THR A 109 2.20 -5.57 -20.67
CA THR A 109 3.32 -5.79 -19.77
C THR A 109 2.87 -5.88 -18.32
N LEU A 110 3.72 -6.48 -17.49
CA LEU A 110 3.58 -6.44 -16.05
C LEU A 110 4.35 -5.21 -15.53
N PRO A 111 3.70 -4.34 -14.74
CA PRO A 111 4.40 -3.23 -14.12
C PRO A 111 5.14 -3.73 -12.87
N PHE A 112 6.36 -3.24 -12.68
CA PHE A 112 7.10 -3.37 -11.42
C PHE A 112 7.65 -2.01 -11.01
N ARG A 113 7.70 -1.75 -9.70
CA ARG A 113 8.17 -0.48 -9.14
C ARG A 113 9.23 -0.75 -8.09
N PHE A 114 10.33 0.00 -8.16
CA PHE A 114 11.34 0.00 -7.12
C PHE A 114 10.84 0.82 -5.93
N GLU A 115 10.77 0.22 -4.75
CA GLU A 115 10.37 0.90 -3.52
C GLU A 115 11.61 1.41 -2.80
N GLY A 116 11.59 2.63 -2.27
CA GLY A 116 12.64 3.11 -1.38
C GLY A 116 12.60 2.44 -0.01
N ILE A 117 13.71 2.51 0.73
CA ILE A 117 13.71 2.09 2.13
C ILE A 117 12.94 3.11 2.97
N PRO A 118 11.87 2.71 3.67
CA PRO A 118 11.19 3.60 4.60
C PRO A 118 12.13 3.93 5.78
N PRO A 119 12.36 5.22 6.10
CA PRO A 119 13.20 5.57 7.23
C PRO A 119 12.55 5.12 8.55
N ALA A 120 13.29 4.36 9.36
CA ALA A 120 12.75 3.73 10.57
C ALA A 120 12.11 4.73 11.54
N TRP A 121 12.71 5.91 11.72
CA TRP A 121 12.17 6.94 12.61
C TRP A 121 10.78 7.43 12.15
N LEU A 122 10.54 7.53 10.83
CA LEU A 122 9.28 7.99 10.27
C LEU A 122 8.19 6.95 10.48
N VAL A 123 8.53 5.68 10.29
CA VAL A 123 7.64 4.54 10.57
C VAL A 123 7.27 4.50 12.05
N ILE A 124 8.25 4.67 12.95
CA ILE A 124 8.03 4.71 14.41
C ILE A 124 7.10 5.86 14.79
N VAL A 125 7.33 7.06 14.25
CA VAL A 125 6.49 8.24 14.53
C VAL A 125 5.07 8.03 14.01
N GLN A 126 4.92 7.55 12.78
CA GLN A 126 3.62 7.23 12.19
C GLN A 126 2.85 6.22 13.05
N TYR A 127 3.50 5.12 13.44
CA TYR A 127 2.90 4.09 14.26
C TYR A 127 2.57 4.59 15.67
N GLY A 128 3.42 5.44 16.25
CA GLY A 128 3.17 6.10 17.53
C GLY A 128 1.88 6.93 17.51
N PHE A 129 1.63 7.68 16.44
CA PHE A 129 0.36 8.41 16.27
C PHE A 129 -0.84 7.48 16.08
N MET A 130 -0.69 6.39 15.33
CA MET A 130 -1.75 5.40 15.15
C MET A 130 -2.12 4.72 16.48
N VAL A 131 -1.14 4.38 17.32
CA VAL A 131 -1.37 3.84 18.67
C VAL A 131 -2.04 4.87 19.58
N ALA A 132 -1.62 6.14 19.52
CA ALA A 132 -2.27 7.21 20.28
C ALA A 132 -3.73 7.44 19.85
N ALA A 133 -4.03 7.30 18.55
CA ALA A 133 -5.40 7.33 18.04
C ALA A 133 -6.24 6.18 18.61
N LEU A 134 -5.72 4.95 18.63
CA LEU A 134 -6.42 3.81 19.24
C LEU A 134 -6.65 3.99 20.74
N PHE A 135 -5.62 4.45 21.46
CA PHE A 135 -5.73 4.68 22.89
C PHE A 135 -6.82 5.70 23.20
N THR A 136 -6.82 6.84 22.50
CA THR A 136 -7.86 7.88 22.66
C THR A 136 -9.24 7.41 22.23
N ALA A 137 -9.35 6.63 21.14
CA ALA A 137 -10.62 6.03 20.71
C ALA A 137 -11.15 5.01 21.74
N SER A 138 -10.26 4.28 22.41
CA SER A 138 -10.63 3.35 23.49
C SER A 138 -11.16 4.10 24.71
N LEU A 139 -10.51 5.21 25.10
CA LEU A 139 -11.02 6.09 26.16
C LEU A 139 -12.38 6.71 25.80
N LEU A 140 -12.56 7.04 24.51
CA LEU A 140 -13.83 7.50 23.96
C LEU A 140 -14.93 6.46 24.10
N LEU A 141 -14.63 5.18 23.85
CA LEU A 141 -15.60 4.10 24.02
C LEU A 141 -16.12 4.02 25.46
N PHE A 142 -15.23 4.08 26.46
CA PHE A 142 -15.64 4.12 27.88
C PHE A 142 -16.52 5.35 28.18
N SER A 143 -16.14 6.51 27.63
CA SER A 143 -16.91 7.75 27.79
C SER A 143 -18.27 7.69 27.08
N ALA A 144 -18.37 6.95 25.97
CA ALA A 144 -19.60 6.72 25.23
C ALA A 144 -20.62 5.92 26.05
N PHE A 145 -20.18 4.94 26.84
CA PHE A 145 -21.07 4.19 27.74
C PHE A 145 -21.61 5.03 28.89
N GLY A 146 -20.82 5.97 29.41
CA GLY A 146 -21.23 6.93 30.45
C GLY A 146 -21.97 8.17 29.93
N LEU A 147 -22.19 8.28 28.61
CA LEU A 147 -22.80 9.46 27.98
C LEU A 147 -24.29 9.51 28.30
N THR A 148 -24.67 10.39 29.22
CA THR A 148 -26.05 10.77 29.52
C THR A 148 -26.21 12.28 29.30
N ALA A 149 -27.40 12.73 28.89
CA ALA A 149 -27.65 14.15 28.59
C ALA A 149 -27.30 15.04 29.80
N ASN A 150 -26.66 16.20 29.55
CA ASN A 150 -26.25 17.19 30.57
C ASN A 150 -25.17 16.75 31.58
N THR A 151 -24.33 15.77 31.24
CA THR A 151 -23.20 15.39 32.09
C THR A 151 -21.87 15.94 31.58
N PRO A 152 -20.90 16.27 32.47
CA PRO A 152 -19.56 16.70 32.08
C PRO A 152 -18.84 15.70 31.15
N THR A 153 -19.33 14.47 31.08
CA THR A 153 -18.89 13.37 30.22
C THR A 153 -18.86 13.72 28.73
N ILE A 154 -19.79 14.55 28.23
CA ILE A 154 -19.84 14.93 26.81
C ILE A 154 -18.69 15.85 26.39
N LYS A 155 -18.19 16.70 27.30
CA LYS A 155 -17.02 17.56 27.04
C LYS A 155 -15.76 16.71 26.96
N LEU A 156 -15.63 15.71 27.85
CA LEU A 156 -14.53 14.75 27.81
C LEU A 156 -14.59 13.91 26.52
N PHE A 157 -15.76 13.37 26.20
CA PHE A 157 -16.01 12.62 24.97
C PHE A 157 -15.61 13.42 23.72
N SER A 158 -16.05 14.68 23.63
CA SER A 158 -15.75 15.54 22.48
C SER A 158 -14.25 15.86 22.38
N LYS A 159 -13.56 16.05 23.51
CA LYS A 159 -12.10 16.19 23.51
C LYS A 159 -11.39 14.93 23.03
N GLN A 160 -11.87 13.75 23.42
CA GLN A 160 -11.31 12.49 22.94
C GLN A 160 -11.54 12.33 21.43
N VAL A 161 -12.73 12.71 20.90
CA VAL A 161 -13.00 12.75 19.46
C VAL A 161 -11.97 13.63 18.74
N LEU A 162 -11.73 14.84 19.26
CA LEU A 162 -10.74 15.76 18.68
C LEU A 162 -9.34 15.13 18.68
N TRP A 163 -8.89 14.59 19.81
CA TRP A 163 -7.55 14.00 19.91
C TRP A 163 -7.38 12.77 19.02
N THR A 164 -8.37 11.89 18.96
CA THR A 164 -8.36 10.75 18.02
C THR A 164 -8.26 11.24 16.57
N THR A 165 -9.01 12.28 16.22
CA THR A 165 -8.97 12.87 14.87
C THR A 165 -7.59 13.46 14.57
N VAL A 166 -7.02 14.23 15.49
CA VAL A 166 -5.66 14.81 15.33
C VAL A 166 -4.63 13.69 15.11
N PHE A 167 -4.65 12.65 15.95
CA PHE A 167 -3.69 11.56 15.83
C PHE A 167 -3.87 10.73 14.55
N LEU A 168 -5.10 10.51 14.08
CA LEU A 168 -5.33 9.87 12.77
C LEU A 168 -4.86 10.73 11.61
N VAL A 169 -5.14 12.04 11.62
CA VAL A 169 -4.67 12.95 10.56
C VAL A 169 -3.15 13.00 10.51
N LEU A 170 -2.48 13.00 11.66
CA LEU A 170 -1.02 12.94 11.71
C LEU A 170 -0.51 11.57 11.24
N GLY A 171 -0.97 10.48 11.83
CA GLY A 171 -0.49 9.12 11.55
C GLY A 171 -0.91 8.60 10.17
N ALA A 172 -2.21 8.40 9.96
CA ALA A 172 -2.77 7.85 8.71
C ALA A 172 -2.78 8.86 7.55
N GLY A 173 -2.67 10.16 7.84
CA GLY A 173 -2.60 11.23 6.84
C GLY A 173 -1.17 11.66 6.57
N LEU A 174 -0.69 12.67 7.30
CA LEU A 174 0.54 13.41 6.98
C LEU A 174 1.79 12.51 6.96
N PHE A 175 2.01 11.71 8.01
CA PHE A 175 3.20 10.85 8.09
C PHE A 175 3.14 9.70 7.09
N HIS A 176 1.96 9.13 6.86
CA HIS A 176 1.77 8.13 5.81
C HIS A 176 2.03 8.71 4.41
N ILE A 177 1.51 9.90 4.09
CA ILE A 177 1.79 10.62 2.83
C ILE A 177 3.30 10.85 2.67
N TRP A 178 3.97 11.28 3.74
CA TRP A 178 5.40 11.52 3.73
C TRP A 178 6.18 10.22 3.49
N LEU A 179 5.78 9.13 4.16
CA LEU A 179 6.37 7.81 3.96
C LEU A 179 6.20 7.35 2.51
N ALA A 180 4.99 7.41 1.97
CA ALA A 180 4.68 7.05 0.60
C ALA A 180 5.48 7.88 -0.42
N ARG A 181 5.73 9.17 -0.12
CA ARG A 181 6.57 10.03 -0.95
C ARG A 181 8.03 9.58 -0.95
N ILE A 182 8.57 9.14 0.18
CA ILE A 182 9.96 8.63 0.27
C ILE A 182 10.09 7.27 -0.39
N VAL A 183 9.12 6.38 -0.16
CA VAL A 183 9.14 5.00 -0.67
C VAL A 183 8.85 4.95 -2.18
N HIS A 184 8.03 5.85 -2.72
CA HIS A 184 7.62 5.79 -4.13
C HIS A 184 7.93 7.06 -4.93
N ASP A 185 8.93 7.85 -4.49
CA ASP A 185 9.41 9.08 -5.16
C ASP A 185 8.29 10.07 -5.53
N GLY A 186 7.45 10.41 -4.56
CA GLY A 186 6.38 11.41 -4.71
C GLY A 186 5.16 10.98 -5.54
N LEU A 187 5.19 9.82 -6.20
CA LEU A 187 4.06 9.25 -6.96
C LEU A 187 3.20 8.28 -6.11
N GLY A 188 3.56 8.08 -4.84
CA GLY A 188 3.04 7.02 -3.96
C GLY A 188 1.74 7.30 -3.23
N TRP A 189 1.29 8.54 -3.15
CA TRP A 189 -0.09 8.77 -2.70
C TRP A 189 -0.95 8.55 -3.93
N GLY A 190 -1.66 7.41 -4.01
CA GLY A 190 -2.48 6.97 -5.16
C GLY A 190 -3.65 7.89 -5.54
N GLY A 191 -3.56 9.17 -5.19
CA GLY A 191 -4.58 10.19 -5.32
C GLY A 191 -5.53 10.18 -4.13
N TRP A 192 -6.06 11.37 -3.85
CA TRP A 192 -7.34 11.50 -3.18
C TRP A 192 -8.42 11.81 -4.23
N PRO A 193 -9.57 11.11 -4.21
CA PRO A 193 -9.88 9.93 -3.41
C PRO A 193 -9.51 8.62 -4.16
N ILE A 194 -9.25 7.54 -3.39
CA ILE A 194 -9.16 6.12 -3.81
C ILE A 194 -7.75 5.62 -4.24
N GLY A 195 -7.02 5.03 -3.29
CA GLY A 195 -6.87 3.56 -3.20
C GLY A 195 -6.25 2.75 -4.34
N LYS A 196 -5.55 3.35 -5.32
CA LYS A 196 -5.01 2.59 -6.48
C LYS A 196 -4.04 1.45 -6.13
N PHE A 197 -3.43 1.46 -4.95
CA PHE A 197 -2.31 0.57 -4.63
C PHE A 197 -2.55 -0.35 -3.41
N SER A 198 -3.46 -0.01 -2.50
CA SER A 198 -3.73 -0.85 -1.32
C SER A 198 -5.11 -0.63 -0.71
N LEU A 199 -5.75 -1.74 -0.31
CA LEU A 199 -6.98 -1.74 0.49
C LEU A 199 -6.74 -1.05 1.85
N VAL A 200 -5.55 -1.21 2.43
CA VAL A 200 -5.17 -0.65 3.74
C VAL A 200 -5.26 0.87 3.72
N ASP A 201 -4.67 1.50 2.70
CA ASP A 201 -4.64 2.96 2.56
C ASP A 201 -6.06 3.53 2.40
N THR A 202 -6.90 2.81 1.67
CA THR A 202 -8.31 3.18 1.45
C THR A 202 -9.09 3.19 2.77
N VAL A 203 -8.96 2.13 3.57
CA VAL A 203 -9.65 2.05 4.87
C VAL A 203 -9.13 3.11 5.84
N ALA A 204 -7.81 3.34 5.88
CA ALA A 204 -7.18 4.39 6.69
C ALA A 204 -7.71 5.79 6.35
N GLN A 205 -7.85 6.11 5.07
CA GLN A 205 -8.41 7.38 4.57
C GLN A 205 -9.89 7.55 4.92
N ILE A 206 -10.70 6.50 4.75
CA ILE A 206 -12.12 6.51 5.12
C ILE A 206 -12.28 6.81 6.60
N ALA A 207 -11.46 6.20 7.45
CA ALA A 207 -11.48 6.48 8.89
C ALA A 207 -11.10 7.91 9.21
N MET A 208 -10.00 8.40 8.64
CA MET A 208 -9.56 9.77 8.85
C MET A 208 -10.69 10.75 8.50
N LEU A 209 -11.35 10.56 7.34
CA LEU A 209 -12.48 11.38 6.93
C LEU A 209 -13.68 11.25 7.89
N TYR A 210 -14.00 10.02 8.30
CA TYR A 210 -15.06 9.76 9.28
C TYR A 210 -14.85 10.57 10.57
N TRP A 211 -13.63 10.55 11.12
CA TRP A 211 -13.28 11.25 12.35
C TRP A 211 -13.25 12.78 12.19
N ILE A 212 -12.82 13.28 11.02
CA ILE A 212 -12.94 14.69 10.67
C ILE A 212 -14.42 15.12 10.67
N VAL A 213 -15.29 14.36 10.00
CA VAL A 213 -16.73 14.64 9.97
C VAL A 213 -17.31 14.58 11.37
N LEU A 214 -16.98 13.57 12.18
CA LEU A 214 -17.44 13.46 13.56
C LEU A 214 -17.02 14.67 14.42
N THR A 215 -15.78 15.16 14.25
CA THR A 215 -15.30 16.38 14.91
C THR A 215 -16.11 17.61 14.49
N ILE A 216 -16.45 17.74 13.21
CA ILE A 216 -17.30 18.83 12.70
C ILE A 216 -18.72 18.75 13.28
N LEU A 217 -19.30 17.55 13.35
CA LEU A 217 -20.64 17.34 13.93
C LEU A 217 -20.69 17.73 15.41
N LEU A 218 -19.58 17.58 16.14
CA LEU A 218 -19.43 17.89 17.55
C LEU A 218 -18.74 19.25 17.81
N LYS A 219 -18.66 20.13 16.80
CA LYS A 219 -17.93 21.40 16.88
C LYS A 219 -18.27 22.25 18.11
N GLY A 220 -19.54 22.25 18.54
CA GLY A 220 -20.01 23.02 19.69
C GLY A 220 -19.32 22.59 20.98
N SER A 221 -19.30 21.29 21.26
CA SER A 221 -18.64 20.70 22.42
C SER A 221 -17.12 20.66 22.27
N VAL A 222 -16.60 20.45 21.05
CA VAL A 222 -15.16 20.39 20.77
C VAL A 222 -14.48 21.74 20.98
N PHE A 223 -15.00 22.82 20.38
CA PHE A 223 -14.33 24.13 20.35
C PHE A 223 -14.88 25.12 21.38
N ALA A 224 -16.19 25.12 21.62
CA ALA A 224 -16.84 26.08 22.53
C ALA A 224 -17.24 25.48 23.89
N GLY A 225 -17.16 24.15 24.03
CA GLY A 225 -17.63 23.45 25.24
C GLY A 225 -19.14 23.57 25.48
N ARG A 226 -19.93 23.87 24.44
CA ARG A 226 -21.39 24.06 24.51
C ARG A 226 -22.10 23.00 23.68
N GLU A 227 -22.83 22.11 24.34
CA GLU A 227 -23.56 21.00 23.71
C GLU A 227 -24.67 21.48 22.77
N SER A 228 -25.33 22.59 23.10
CA SER A 228 -26.42 23.16 22.29
C SER A 228 -25.99 23.62 20.90
N CYS A 229 -24.68 23.74 20.65
CA CYS A 229 -24.13 24.12 19.36
C CYS A 229 -23.66 22.91 18.53
N ASN A 230 -23.87 21.68 19.00
CA ASN A 230 -23.60 20.47 18.22
C ASN A 230 -24.65 20.28 17.12
N LEU A 231 -24.24 19.69 16.00
CA LEU A 231 -25.12 19.39 14.87
C LEU A 231 -25.90 18.08 15.05
N VAL A 232 -25.53 17.28 16.05
CA VAL A 232 -26.13 15.98 16.34
C VAL A 232 -26.50 15.85 17.81
N SER A 233 -27.50 15.02 18.10
CA SER A 233 -27.91 14.69 19.47
C SER A 233 -26.84 13.89 20.21
N VAL A 234 -26.88 13.89 21.54
CA VAL A 234 -25.98 13.09 22.40
C VAL A 234 -26.06 11.60 22.08
N GLY A 235 -27.27 11.07 21.83
CA GLY A 235 -27.46 9.67 21.46
C GLY A 235 -26.81 9.32 20.11
N THR A 236 -26.97 10.20 19.12
CA THR A 236 -26.31 10.05 17.81
C THR A 236 -24.79 10.15 17.94
N ALA A 237 -24.28 11.10 18.72
CA ALA A 237 -22.85 11.26 19.00
C ALA A 237 -22.25 10.00 19.62
N ARG A 238 -22.95 9.40 20.60
CA ARG A 238 -22.56 8.12 21.23
C ARG A 238 -22.45 7.00 20.19
N MET A 239 -23.48 6.82 19.36
CA MET A 239 -23.50 5.77 18.34
C MET A 239 -22.37 5.95 17.33
N LEU A 240 -22.17 7.18 16.83
CA LEU A 240 -21.07 7.52 15.94
C LEU A 240 -19.70 7.33 16.62
N GLY A 241 -19.57 7.61 17.91
CA GLY A 241 -18.34 7.31 18.66
C GLY A 241 -18.00 5.82 18.67
N ILE A 242 -18.99 4.96 18.92
CA ILE A 242 -18.83 3.50 18.92
C ILE A 242 -18.46 2.99 17.53
N VAL A 243 -19.17 3.44 16.48
CA VAL A 243 -18.86 3.08 15.09
C VAL A 243 -17.44 3.53 14.72
N GLY A 244 -17.05 4.74 15.12
CA GLY A 244 -15.71 5.28 14.91
C GLY A 244 -14.63 4.45 15.57
N TYR A 245 -14.86 4.00 16.80
CA TYR A 245 -13.94 3.10 17.51
C TYR A 245 -13.75 1.77 16.75
N ILE A 246 -14.84 1.12 16.33
CA ILE A 246 -14.78 -0.13 15.55
C ILE A 246 -13.94 0.08 14.29
N LEU A 247 -14.13 1.21 13.61
CA LEU A 247 -13.42 1.55 12.39
C LEU A 247 -11.90 1.70 12.61
N VAL A 248 -11.47 2.31 13.73
CA VAL A 248 -10.04 2.39 14.11
C VAL A 248 -9.45 1.02 14.42
N VAL A 249 -10.20 0.15 15.11
CA VAL A 249 -9.76 -1.23 15.41
C VAL A 249 -9.59 -2.02 14.12
N VAL A 250 -10.56 -1.95 13.20
CA VAL A 250 -10.47 -2.64 11.91
C VAL A 250 -9.22 -2.23 11.15
N ILE A 251 -8.89 -0.94 11.09
CA ILE A 251 -7.66 -0.48 10.43
C ILE A 251 -6.43 -1.12 11.05
N LEU A 252 -6.28 -1.07 12.37
CA LEU A 252 -5.08 -1.55 13.03
C LEU A 252 -4.91 -3.06 12.91
N VAL A 253 -6.01 -3.80 12.97
CA VAL A 253 -6.01 -5.24 12.73
C VAL A 253 -5.63 -5.54 11.28
N VAL A 254 -6.28 -4.90 10.31
CA VAL A 254 -5.98 -5.07 8.88
C VAL A 254 -4.53 -4.70 8.58
N LEU A 255 -4.01 -3.64 9.19
CA LEU A 255 -2.65 -3.17 9.03
C LEU A 255 -1.62 -4.14 9.64
N GLN A 256 -1.97 -4.95 10.63
CA GLN A 256 -1.10 -6.00 11.17
C GLN A 256 -1.07 -7.28 10.31
N PHE A 257 -2.15 -7.58 9.59
CA PHE A 257 -2.23 -8.80 8.77
C PHE A 257 -1.81 -8.61 7.32
N LEU A 258 -1.73 -7.36 6.84
CA LEU A 258 -1.37 -7.02 5.46
C LEU A 258 -0.01 -6.31 5.31
N ALA A 259 0.65 -5.95 6.41
CA ALA A 259 2.03 -5.42 6.43
C ALA A 259 3.02 -6.54 6.76
#